data_AF-A0A084SNN5-F1
#
_entry.id   AF-A0A084SNN5-F1
#
_cell.length_a   1.000
_cell.length_b   1.000
_cell.length_c   1.000
_cell.angle_alpha   90.00
_cell.angle_beta   90.00
_cell.angle_gamma   90.00
#
_symmetry.space_group_name_H-M   'P 1'
#
loop_
_entity.id
_entity.type
_entity.pdbx_description
1 polymer ?
#
loop_
_entity_poly.entity_id
_entity_poly.type
_entity_poly.pdbx_seq_one_letter_code
_entity_poly.pdbx_strand_id
1 'polypeptide(L)'
;MLTLLLLVLAAQPTAAPTKAPAMDPAYVAYTTELEKGIHAGDGSLLDTRVDMERLLERSTRGTSAPKVFHDSFASGVRSSGMQLGKQIVATREDDSSFRLLRLRMEGGAPHALYRIMSSEGGVNYLDLELARNAEAQVVIVDFYPYITGEPFSETMRRMYLQAATEAGYNLVDKLMGKEQDFLKNATRLQAMQRMVQEKQFAEVVKTFEALPKSLRQTKPFLLLRLTAAGQLDEAEYQKAIADFETAYPNDPSLDLISIDGHMMRKDYATVMKMVDRLDQRVNDPYLQYLRGSVMLDKGDRKAAIGYFKAAVAREPTLALAHWVLIGLSLQDKQFKDTVRYLDAIERDTSVELADLEGLEEYAGFVKSPEYKAWKKKRAGRMQAAPAVP
;
A
#
# COMPACT_ATOMS: atom_id res chain seq x y z
N MET A 1 65.82 -0.48 -1.69
CA MET A 1 65.39 -1.28 -2.85
C MET A 1 64.54 -2.43 -2.34
N LEU A 2 63.22 -2.36 -2.50
CA LEU A 2 62.33 -3.51 -2.31
C LEU A 2 61.18 -3.38 -3.33
N THR A 3 61.16 -4.30 -4.28
CA THR A 3 60.25 -4.38 -5.43
C THR A 3 58.94 -4.99 -4.97
N LEU A 4 57.82 -4.26 -5.09
CA LEU A 4 56.48 -4.79 -4.79
C LEU A 4 55.85 -5.36 -6.07
N LEU A 5 55.56 -6.66 -6.06
CA LEU A 5 54.93 -7.42 -7.12
C LEU A 5 53.45 -7.00 -7.30
N LEU A 6 53.08 -6.54 -8.49
CA LEU A 6 51.68 -6.31 -8.88
C LEU A 6 51.07 -7.64 -9.37
N LEU A 7 50.21 -8.24 -8.55
CA LEU A 7 49.35 -9.36 -8.95
C LEU A 7 48.12 -8.79 -9.69
N VAL A 8 48.08 -8.98 -11.00
CA VAL A 8 46.88 -8.74 -11.82
C VAL A 8 45.96 -9.94 -11.63
N LEU A 9 44.92 -9.81 -10.79
CA LEU A 9 43.80 -10.74 -10.81
C LEU A 9 42.99 -10.49 -12.08
N ALA A 10 43.10 -11.40 -13.05
CA ALA A 10 42.16 -11.46 -14.16
C ALA A 10 40.75 -11.77 -13.61
N ALA A 11 39.83 -10.81 -13.73
CA ALA A 11 38.43 -11.01 -13.42
C ALA A 11 37.89 -12.16 -14.29
N GLN A 12 37.46 -13.24 -13.66
CA GLN A 12 36.74 -14.30 -14.37
C GLN A 12 35.44 -13.73 -14.95
N PRO A 13 35.03 -14.13 -16.17
CA PRO A 13 33.76 -13.69 -16.74
C PRO A 13 32.62 -14.09 -15.81
N THR A 14 31.93 -13.10 -15.27
CA THR A 14 30.67 -13.27 -14.52
C THR A 14 29.70 -14.06 -15.39
N ALA A 15 29.27 -15.23 -14.90
CA ALA A 15 28.23 -16.02 -15.52
C ALA A 15 27.02 -15.13 -15.87
N ALA A 16 26.47 -15.29 -17.08
CA ALA A 16 25.27 -14.60 -17.48
C ALA A 16 24.16 -14.82 -16.44
N PRO A 17 23.36 -13.80 -16.08
CA PRO A 17 22.31 -13.94 -15.10
C PRO A 17 21.36 -15.05 -15.55
N THR A 18 21.29 -16.13 -14.76
CA THR A 18 20.34 -17.21 -14.93
C THR A 18 18.95 -16.59 -14.97
N LYS A 19 18.20 -16.77 -16.06
CA LYS A 19 16.80 -16.32 -16.13
C LYS A 19 16.09 -16.84 -14.89
N ALA A 20 15.51 -15.94 -14.09
CA ALA A 20 14.69 -16.34 -12.96
C ALA A 20 13.64 -17.35 -13.44
N PRO A 21 13.38 -18.44 -12.68
CA PRO A 21 12.40 -19.42 -13.09
C PRO A 21 11.05 -18.72 -13.34
N ALA A 22 10.39 -19.10 -14.43
CA ALA A 22 9.07 -18.55 -14.75
C ALA A 22 8.10 -18.86 -13.61
N MET A 23 7.29 -17.87 -13.24
CA MET A 23 6.25 -18.03 -12.22
C MET A 23 5.25 -19.10 -12.68
N ASP A 24 4.84 -19.98 -11.76
CA ASP A 24 3.84 -21.00 -12.05
C ASP A 24 2.54 -20.34 -12.58
N PRO A 25 2.01 -20.78 -13.74
CA PRO A 25 0.81 -20.22 -14.34
C PRO A 25 -0.41 -20.18 -13.41
N ALA A 26 -0.51 -21.08 -12.43
CA ALA A 26 -1.62 -21.06 -11.48
C ALA A 26 -1.57 -19.85 -10.55
N TYR A 27 -0.38 -19.41 -10.10
CA TYR A 27 -0.25 -18.18 -9.32
C TYR A 27 -0.61 -16.96 -10.17
N VAL A 28 -0.19 -16.95 -11.45
CA VAL A 28 -0.56 -15.88 -12.39
C VAL A 28 -2.07 -15.81 -12.59
N ALA A 29 -2.71 -16.96 -12.84
CA ALA A 29 -4.16 -17.03 -13.03
C ALA A 29 -4.92 -16.57 -11.78
N TYR A 30 -4.60 -17.13 -10.61
CA TYR A 30 -5.25 -16.80 -9.35
C TYR A 30 -5.17 -15.31 -9.04
N THR A 31 -3.98 -14.71 -9.17
CA THR A 31 -3.76 -13.32 -8.79
C THR A 31 -4.39 -12.33 -9.78
N THR A 32 -4.48 -12.71 -11.05
CA THR A 32 -5.22 -11.95 -12.07
C THR A 32 -6.72 -12.03 -11.84
N GLU A 33 -7.25 -13.21 -11.51
CA GLU A 33 -8.67 -13.40 -11.18
C GLU A 33 -9.06 -12.64 -9.92
N LEU A 34 -8.18 -12.60 -8.93
CA LEU A 34 -8.38 -11.85 -7.69
C LEU A 34 -8.53 -10.36 -7.95
N GLU A 35 -7.65 -9.76 -8.77
CA GLU A 35 -7.80 -8.37 -9.20
C GLU A 35 -9.13 -8.11 -9.90
N LYS A 36 -9.50 -8.97 -10.86
CA LYS A 36 -10.77 -8.85 -11.59
C LYS A 36 -11.99 -8.95 -10.66
N GLY A 37 -11.96 -9.87 -9.70
CA GLY A 37 -13.03 -10.02 -8.70
C GLY A 37 -13.23 -8.74 -7.91
N ILE A 38 -12.17 -8.16 -7.36
CA ILE A 38 -12.25 -6.89 -6.61
C ILE A 38 -12.77 -5.75 -7.49
N HIS A 39 -12.31 -5.63 -8.74
CA HIS A 39 -12.84 -4.66 -9.70
C HIS A 39 -14.31 -4.90 -10.08
N ALA A 40 -14.81 -6.13 -9.98
CA ALA A 40 -16.21 -6.48 -10.17
C ALA A 40 -17.06 -6.32 -8.89
N GLY A 41 -16.48 -5.87 -7.77
CA GLY A 41 -17.16 -5.78 -6.49
C GLY A 41 -17.34 -7.13 -5.78
N ASP A 42 -16.55 -8.14 -6.14
CA ASP A 42 -16.55 -9.46 -5.54
C ASP A 42 -15.21 -9.79 -4.86
N GLY A 43 -15.18 -9.64 -3.54
CA GLY A 43 -14.02 -9.99 -2.71
C GLY A 43 -13.95 -11.46 -2.28
N SER A 44 -14.90 -12.30 -2.69
CA SER A 44 -15.03 -13.66 -2.18
C SER A 44 -13.82 -14.54 -2.47
N LEU A 45 -13.14 -14.34 -3.61
CA LEU A 45 -11.95 -15.12 -3.96
C LEU A 45 -10.76 -14.85 -3.02
N LEU A 46 -10.60 -13.62 -2.52
CA LEU A 46 -9.62 -13.30 -1.50
C LEU A 46 -10.03 -13.97 -0.18
N ASP A 47 -11.28 -13.78 0.25
CA ASP A 47 -11.79 -14.25 1.54
C ASP A 47 -11.75 -15.79 1.68
N THR A 48 -12.11 -16.51 0.62
CA THR A 48 -12.24 -17.97 0.63
C THR A 48 -10.93 -18.72 0.42
N ARG A 49 -9.87 -18.06 -0.05
CA ARG A 49 -8.58 -18.68 -0.34
C ARG A 49 -7.51 -18.40 0.71
N VAL A 50 -7.88 -17.81 1.84
CA VAL A 50 -6.98 -17.74 3.00
C VAL A 50 -6.85 -19.12 3.62
N ASP A 51 -5.63 -19.65 3.67
CA ASP A 51 -5.29 -20.89 4.37
C ASP A 51 -5.30 -20.63 5.89
N MET A 52 -6.52 -20.66 6.44
CA MET A 52 -6.74 -20.39 7.85
C MET A 52 -6.01 -21.38 8.76
N GLU A 53 -5.75 -22.60 8.30
CA GLU A 53 -5.06 -23.60 9.11
C GLU A 53 -3.58 -23.24 9.29
N ARG A 54 -2.87 -22.95 8.20
CA ARG A 54 -1.48 -22.49 8.27
C ARG A 54 -1.35 -21.17 9.01
N LEU A 55 -2.30 -20.25 8.81
CA LEU A 55 -2.31 -18.97 9.49
C LEU A 55 -2.49 -19.13 11.01
N LEU A 56 -3.43 -19.97 11.45
CA LEU A 56 -3.63 -20.30 12.86
C LEU A 56 -2.43 -21.05 13.45
N GLU A 57 -1.85 -22.01 12.71
CA GLU A 57 -0.65 -22.70 13.14
C GLU A 57 0.50 -21.71 13.38
N ARG A 58 0.78 -20.82 12.40
CA ARG A 58 1.81 -19.77 12.52
C ARG A 58 1.57 -18.88 13.75
N SER A 59 0.33 -18.43 13.92
CA SER A 59 -0.06 -17.47 14.96
C SER A 59 -0.01 -18.07 16.37
N THR A 60 -0.32 -19.37 16.50
CA THR A 60 -0.50 -20.03 17.81
C THR A 60 0.64 -20.97 18.19
N ARG A 61 1.62 -21.18 17.30
CA ARG A 61 2.82 -21.97 17.55
C ARG A 61 3.57 -21.51 18.80
N GLY A 62 4.03 -22.49 19.57
CA GLY A 62 4.80 -22.27 20.80
C GLY A 62 3.98 -21.71 21.97
N THR A 63 2.66 -21.59 21.83
CA THR A 63 1.80 -21.19 22.95
C THR A 63 1.46 -22.39 23.82
N SER A 64 1.17 -22.14 25.10
CA SER A 64 0.85 -23.18 26.08
C SER A 64 -0.64 -23.30 26.38
N ALA A 65 -1.50 -22.75 25.52
CA ALA A 65 -2.92 -22.80 25.78
C ALA A 65 -3.44 -24.24 25.62
N PRO A 66 -4.48 -24.64 26.36
CA PRO A 66 -5.05 -25.98 26.21
C PRO A 66 -5.61 -26.20 24.80
N LYS A 67 -5.54 -27.45 24.32
CA LYS A 67 -6.08 -27.84 23.01
C LYS A 67 -7.54 -27.41 22.84
N VAL A 68 -8.36 -27.55 23.90
CA VAL A 68 -9.77 -27.13 23.89
C VAL A 68 -9.92 -25.64 23.55
N PHE A 69 -9.06 -24.79 24.10
CA PHE A 69 -9.08 -23.36 23.78
C PHE A 69 -8.61 -23.11 22.35
N HIS A 70 -7.52 -23.75 21.90
CA HIS A 70 -7.07 -23.65 20.51
C HIS A 70 -8.19 -24.03 19.54
N ASP A 71 -8.84 -25.18 19.76
CA ASP A 71 -9.92 -25.68 18.89
C ASP A 71 -11.10 -24.70 18.88
N SER A 72 -11.48 -24.16 20.05
CA SER A 72 -12.57 -23.18 20.18
C SER A 72 -12.25 -21.86 19.48
N PHE A 73 -11.05 -21.30 19.70
CA PHE A 73 -10.60 -20.08 19.02
C PHE A 73 -10.55 -20.29 17.50
N ALA A 74 -9.96 -21.39 17.06
CA ALA A 74 -9.85 -21.75 15.65
C ALA A 74 -11.23 -21.95 15.01
N SER A 75 -12.19 -22.54 15.73
CA SER A 75 -13.59 -22.65 15.28
C SER A 75 -14.24 -21.27 15.17
N GLY A 76 -14.05 -20.40 16.17
CA GLY A 76 -14.54 -19.02 16.17
C GLY A 76 -14.05 -18.24 14.96
N VAL A 77 -12.72 -18.21 14.73
CA VAL A 77 -12.12 -17.51 13.58
C VAL A 77 -12.63 -18.06 12.25
N ARG A 78 -12.74 -19.39 12.10
CA ARG A 78 -13.31 -20.00 10.89
C ARG A 78 -14.78 -19.60 10.68
N SER A 79 -15.57 -19.54 11.74
CA SER A 79 -16.99 -19.19 11.67
C SER A 79 -17.23 -17.72 11.33
N SER A 80 -16.38 -16.81 11.84
CA SER A 80 -16.43 -15.38 11.48
C SER A 80 -15.94 -15.14 10.05
N GLY A 81 -15.01 -15.99 9.59
CA GLY A 81 -14.33 -15.85 8.31
C GLY A 81 -13.36 -14.68 8.27
N MET A 82 -12.41 -14.71 7.34
CA MET A 82 -11.67 -13.52 6.96
C MET A 82 -12.45 -12.78 5.89
N GLN A 83 -12.69 -11.48 6.09
CA GLN A 83 -13.52 -10.65 5.21
C GLN A 83 -12.71 -9.50 4.61
N LEU A 84 -11.41 -9.71 4.37
CA LEU A 84 -10.52 -8.70 3.84
C LEU A 84 -10.98 -8.24 2.45
N GLY A 85 -11.46 -9.16 1.61
CA GLY A 85 -11.91 -8.90 0.26
C GLY A 85 -13.19 -8.08 0.30
N LYS A 86 -14.14 -8.48 1.15
CA LYS A 86 -15.34 -7.67 1.42
C LYS A 86 -15.00 -6.28 1.95
N GLN A 87 -14.02 -6.14 2.83
CA GLN A 87 -13.59 -4.83 3.34
C GLN A 87 -13.01 -3.96 2.23
N ILE A 88 -12.14 -4.49 1.39
CA ILE A 88 -11.58 -3.78 0.23
C ILE A 88 -12.69 -3.34 -0.73
N VAL A 89 -13.65 -4.23 -1.02
CA VAL A 89 -14.81 -3.91 -1.86
C VAL A 89 -15.73 -2.86 -1.22
N ALA A 90 -15.93 -2.92 0.10
CA ALA A 90 -16.81 -2.01 0.81
C ALA A 90 -16.28 -0.57 0.86
N THR A 91 -14.97 -0.38 0.81
CA THR A 91 -14.31 0.94 0.74
C THR A 91 -14.00 1.37 -0.69
N ARG A 92 -14.51 0.64 -1.69
CA ARG A 92 -14.26 0.90 -3.10
C ARG A 92 -15.12 2.05 -3.59
N GLU A 93 -14.49 3.03 -4.20
CA GLU A 93 -15.12 4.12 -4.95
C GLU A 93 -14.84 3.93 -6.44
N ASP A 94 -15.59 4.61 -7.32
CA ASP A 94 -15.54 4.38 -8.78
C ASP A 94 -14.14 4.56 -9.39
N ASP A 95 -13.31 5.41 -8.78
CA ASP A 95 -11.94 5.75 -9.15
C ASP A 95 -10.87 5.11 -8.24
N SER A 96 -11.27 4.30 -7.27
CA SER A 96 -10.35 3.46 -6.52
C SER A 96 -9.76 2.34 -7.39
N SER A 97 -8.55 1.86 -7.07
CA SER A 97 -7.91 0.79 -7.84
C SER A 97 -7.31 -0.29 -6.96
N PHE A 98 -7.38 -1.54 -7.43
CA PHE A 98 -6.73 -2.68 -6.81
C PHE A 98 -5.92 -3.41 -7.89
N ARG A 99 -4.61 -3.17 -7.93
CA ARG A 99 -3.76 -3.58 -9.06
C ARG A 99 -2.64 -4.51 -8.64
N LEU A 100 -2.52 -5.65 -9.29
CA LEU A 100 -1.35 -6.53 -9.22
C LEU A 100 -0.16 -5.82 -9.85
N LEU A 101 0.85 -5.51 -9.04
CA LEU A 101 2.09 -4.91 -9.51
C LEU A 101 3.09 -5.97 -9.95
N ARG A 102 3.21 -7.05 -9.17
CA ARG A 102 4.24 -8.05 -9.40
C ARG A 102 3.94 -9.37 -8.70
N LEU A 103 4.35 -10.45 -9.36
CA LEU A 103 4.56 -11.76 -8.76
C LEU A 103 6.06 -12.02 -8.65
N ARG A 104 6.53 -12.47 -7.49
CA ARG A 104 7.95 -12.77 -7.25
C ARG A 104 8.13 -13.96 -6.33
N MET A 105 9.31 -14.57 -6.39
CA MET A 105 9.74 -15.51 -5.36
C MET A 105 10.49 -14.74 -4.28
N GLU A 106 10.13 -14.95 -3.01
CA GLU A 106 10.80 -14.37 -1.86
C GLU A 106 10.85 -15.42 -0.74
N GLY A 107 12.03 -15.67 -0.17
CA GLY A 107 12.19 -16.71 0.86
C GLY A 107 11.81 -18.14 0.41
N GLY A 108 11.73 -18.40 -0.90
CA GLY A 108 11.26 -19.68 -1.45
C GLY A 108 9.75 -19.80 -1.60
N ALA A 109 8.98 -18.77 -1.23
CA ALA A 109 7.54 -18.68 -1.43
C ALA A 109 7.19 -17.71 -2.58
N PRO A 110 6.10 -17.95 -3.32
CA PRO A 110 5.54 -16.98 -4.26
C PRO A 110 4.81 -15.87 -3.50
N HIS A 111 5.04 -14.63 -3.92
CA HIS A 111 4.43 -13.43 -3.34
C HIS A 111 3.75 -12.61 -4.43
N ALA A 112 2.54 -12.12 -4.13
CA ALA A 112 1.78 -11.22 -4.99
C ALA A 112 1.66 -9.85 -4.34
N LEU A 113 2.27 -8.83 -4.96
CA LEU A 113 2.20 -7.46 -4.49
C LEU A 113 1.09 -6.71 -5.22
N TYR A 114 0.12 -6.23 -4.46
CA TYR A 114 -0.96 -5.38 -4.94
C TYR A 114 -0.77 -3.94 -4.48
N ARG A 115 -1.17 -3.00 -5.32
CA ARG A 115 -1.41 -1.61 -4.96
C ARG A 115 -2.90 -1.39 -4.78
N ILE A 116 -3.27 -0.78 -3.66
CA ILE A 116 -4.63 -0.34 -3.37
C ILE A 116 -4.58 1.18 -3.36
N MET A 117 -5.42 1.83 -4.16
CA MET A 117 -5.56 3.28 -4.16
C MET A 117 -7.00 3.66 -3.88
N SER A 118 -7.20 4.65 -3.01
CA SER A 118 -8.49 5.33 -2.88
C SER A 118 -8.66 6.40 -3.95
N SER A 119 -9.90 6.84 -4.12
CA SER A 119 -10.31 8.01 -4.90
C SER A 119 -9.56 9.29 -4.51
N GLU A 120 -9.41 9.50 -3.20
CA GLU A 120 -8.73 10.64 -2.60
C GLU A 120 -7.20 10.60 -2.77
N GLY A 121 -6.65 9.59 -3.46
CA GLY A 121 -5.24 9.46 -3.78
C GLY A 121 -4.38 8.77 -2.72
N GLY A 122 -5.00 8.29 -1.64
CA GLY A 122 -4.34 7.46 -0.63
C GLY A 122 -3.87 6.14 -1.24
N VAL A 123 -2.68 5.68 -0.88
CA VAL A 123 -2.07 4.46 -1.41
C VAL A 123 -1.67 3.49 -0.30
N ASN A 124 -1.92 2.21 -0.53
CA ASN A 124 -1.43 1.11 0.29
C ASN A 124 -0.85 0.02 -0.61
N TYR A 125 0.10 -0.73 -0.07
CA TYR A 125 0.60 -1.95 -0.69
C TYR A 125 0.19 -3.15 0.15
N LEU A 126 -0.29 -4.19 -0.51
CA LEU A 126 -0.66 -5.45 0.12
C LEU A 126 0.17 -6.57 -0.51
N ASP A 127 1.04 -7.17 0.28
CA ASP A 127 1.85 -8.31 -0.14
C ASP A 127 1.20 -9.60 0.35
N LEU A 128 0.80 -10.49 -0.57
CA LEU A 128 0.22 -11.79 -0.24
C LEU A 128 1.31 -12.86 -0.37
N GLU A 129 1.58 -13.59 0.70
CA GLU A 129 2.35 -14.83 0.64
C GLU A 129 1.43 -15.95 0.16
N LEU A 130 1.81 -16.62 -0.93
CA LEU A 130 1.00 -17.64 -1.58
C LEU A 130 1.62 -19.03 -1.42
N ALA A 131 0.79 -20.05 -1.51
CA ALA A 131 1.23 -21.44 -1.61
C ALA A 131 0.19 -22.29 -2.34
N ARG A 132 0.48 -23.59 -2.46
CA ARG A 132 -0.53 -24.61 -2.77
C ARG A 132 -0.98 -25.34 -1.51
N ASN A 133 -2.27 -25.61 -1.41
CA ASN A 133 -2.83 -26.53 -0.42
C ASN A 133 -2.74 -27.99 -0.91
N ALA A 134 -3.31 -28.94 -0.14
CA ALA A 134 -3.30 -30.37 -0.47
C ALA A 134 -4.05 -30.69 -1.76
N GLU A 135 -5.06 -29.89 -2.10
CA GLU A 135 -5.87 -29.97 -3.32
C GLU A 135 -5.21 -29.27 -4.52
N ALA A 136 -3.93 -28.89 -4.39
CA ALA A 136 -3.15 -28.13 -5.38
C ALA A 136 -3.76 -26.77 -5.75
N GLN A 137 -4.71 -26.25 -4.98
CA GLN A 137 -5.26 -24.92 -5.16
C GLN A 137 -4.29 -23.85 -4.63
N VAL A 138 -4.21 -22.72 -5.32
CA VAL A 138 -3.51 -21.54 -4.80
C VAL A 138 -4.29 -20.97 -3.62
N VAL A 139 -3.56 -20.73 -2.52
CA VAL A 139 -4.06 -20.19 -1.27
C VAL A 139 -3.14 -19.08 -0.76
N ILE A 140 -3.69 -18.17 0.03
CA ILE A 140 -2.97 -17.12 0.76
C ILE A 140 -2.62 -17.66 2.13
N VAL A 141 -1.34 -17.75 2.46
CA VAL A 141 -0.89 -18.29 3.76
C VAL A 141 -0.64 -17.20 4.79
N ASP A 142 -0.37 -15.97 4.34
CA ASP A 142 -0.26 -14.75 5.15
C ASP A 142 -0.34 -13.53 4.23
N PHE A 143 -0.49 -12.34 4.81
CA PHE A 143 -0.42 -11.08 4.08
C PHE A 143 0.17 -9.96 4.92
N TYR A 144 0.84 -9.03 4.24
CA TYR A 144 1.52 -7.87 4.82
C TYR A 144 0.95 -6.58 4.20
N PRO A 145 0.05 -5.87 4.90
CA PRO A 145 -0.35 -4.52 4.54
C PRO A 145 0.75 -3.53 4.93
N TYR A 146 1.17 -2.66 4.03
CA TYR A 146 2.20 -1.66 4.33
C TYR A 146 1.69 -0.64 5.35
N ILE A 147 0.39 -0.33 5.35
CA ILE A 147 -0.25 0.55 6.33
C ILE A 147 -0.21 0.03 7.78
N THR A 148 -0.10 -1.28 8.02
CA THR A 148 0.06 -1.86 9.37
C THR A 148 1.49 -2.29 9.66
N GLY A 149 2.26 -2.56 8.62
CA GLY A 149 3.70 -2.84 8.69
C GLY A 149 4.07 -4.18 9.32
N GLU A 150 3.16 -5.14 9.33
CA GLU A 150 3.45 -6.48 9.84
C GLU A 150 2.63 -7.56 9.11
N PRO A 151 3.07 -8.82 9.13
CA PRO A 151 2.27 -9.95 8.68
C PRO A 151 1.02 -10.09 9.55
N PHE A 152 -0.09 -10.47 8.95
CA PHE A 152 -1.35 -10.64 9.66
C PHE A 152 -1.28 -11.77 10.71
N SER A 153 -0.42 -12.77 10.54
CA SER A 153 -0.16 -13.78 11.57
C SER A 153 0.34 -13.18 12.90
N GLU A 154 1.11 -12.10 12.90
CA GLU A 154 1.54 -11.42 14.13
C GLU A 154 0.38 -10.67 14.80
N THR A 155 -0.51 -10.08 14.01
CA THR A 155 -1.78 -9.49 14.51
C THR A 155 -2.66 -10.56 15.14
N MET A 156 -2.88 -11.66 14.44
CA MET A 156 -3.68 -12.77 14.91
C MET A 156 -3.08 -13.42 16.17
N ARG A 157 -1.75 -13.54 16.25
CA ARG A 157 -1.06 -14.02 17.45
C ARG A 157 -1.39 -13.16 18.66
N ARG A 158 -1.37 -11.83 18.55
CA ARG A 158 -1.75 -10.95 19.65
C ARG A 158 -3.23 -11.09 20.04
N MET A 159 -4.13 -11.20 19.06
CA MET A 159 -5.55 -11.48 19.30
C MET A 159 -5.75 -12.82 20.04
N TYR A 160 -5.02 -13.85 19.62
CA TYR A 160 -5.07 -15.17 20.23
C TYR A 160 -4.61 -15.15 21.69
N LEU A 161 -3.46 -14.53 21.97
CA LEU A 161 -2.91 -14.43 23.33
C LEU A 161 -3.84 -13.63 24.25
N GLN A 162 -4.45 -12.57 23.73
CA GLN A 162 -5.43 -11.78 24.47
C GLN A 162 -6.68 -12.62 24.79
N ALA A 163 -7.27 -13.27 23.78
CA ALA A 163 -8.46 -14.11 23.97
C ALA A 163 -8.22 -15.26 24.96
N ALA A 164 -7.02 -15.86 24.94
CA ALA A 164 -6.66 -16.90 25.89
C ALA A 164 -6.57 -16.37 27.33
N THR A 165 -6.01 -15.18 27.49
CA THR A 165 -5.90 -14.51 28.79
C THR A 165 -7.29 -14.15 29.34
N GLU A 166 -8.17 -13.62 28.49
CA GLU A 166 -9.56 -13.31 28.82
C GLU A 166 -10.37 -14.58 29.20
N ALA A 167 -10.05 -15.71 28.58
CA ALA A 167 -10.62 -17.02 28.93
C ALA A 167 -10.03 -17.62 30.23
N GLY A 168 -9.17 -16.90 30.95
CA GLY A 168 -8.60 -17.32 32.23
C GLY A 168 -7.37 -18.21 32.12
N TYR A 169 -6.81 -18.40 30.92
CA TYR A 169 -5.57 -19.15 30.76
C TYR A 169 -4.37 -18.26 31.06
N ASN A 170 -3.62 -18.61 32.10
CA ASN A 170 -2.38 -17.91 32.41
C ASN A 170 -1.27 -18.35 31.43
N LEU A 171 -1.20 -17.66 30.28
CA LEU A 171 -0.13 -17.84 29.30
C LEU A 171 1.14 -17.05 29.65
N VAL A 172 1.03 -16.08 30.57
CA VAL A 172 2.03 -15.05 30.85
C VAL A 172 3.38 -15.64 31.31
N ASP A 173 3.35 -16.73 32.08
CA ASP A 173 4.56 -17.34 32.68
C ASP A 173 5.43 -18.10 31.67
N LYS A 174 4.96 -18.28 30.43
CA LYS A 174 5.69 -18.97 29.35
C LYS A 174 5.97 -18.09 28.12
N LEU A 175 5.51 -16.85 28.13
CA LEU A 175 5.72 -15.89 27.05
C LEU A 175 6.98 -15.07 27.32
N MET A 176 7.77 -14.78 26.28
CA MET A 176 9.01 -14.01 26.42
C MET A 176 8.77 -12.53 26.11
N GLY A 177 9.33 -11.64 26.96
CA GLY A 177 9.51 -10.21 26.70
C GLY A 177 8.27 -9.49 26.16
N LYS A 178 8.28 -9.19 24.84
CA LYS A 178 7.29 -8.35 24.15
C LYS A 178 5.83 -8.82 24.33
N GLU A 179 5.61 -10.14 24.37
CA GLU A 179 4.26 -10.72 24.48
C GLU A 179 3.71 -10.58 25.90
N GLN A 180 4.59 -10.74 26.90
CA GLN A 180 4.24 -10.51 28.29
C GLN A 180 3.87 -9.05 28.53
N ASP A 181 4.67 -8.13 27.99
CA ASP A 181 4.41 -6.69 28.07
C ASP A 181 3.12 -6.31 27.35
N PHE A 182 2.85 -6.91 26.17
CA PHE A 182 1.59 -6.70 25.44
C PHE A 182 0.39 -7.06 26.31
N LEU A 183 0.36 -8.25 26.89
CA LEU A 183 -0.77 -8.70 27.72
C LEU A 183 -0.94 -7.85 28.99
N LYS A 184 0.16 -7.49 29.67
CA LYS A 184 0.13 -6.60 30.85
C LYS A 184 -0.40 -5.20 30.52
N ASN A 185 -0.33 -4.77 29.26
CA ASN A 185 -0.75 -3.45 28.80
C ASN A 185 -1.96 -3.50 27.83
N ALA A 186 -2.64 -4.64 27.69
CA ALA A 186 -3.70 -4.83 26.70
C ALA A 186 -4.80 -3.76 26.81
N THR A 187 -5.27 -3.46 28.03
CA THR A 187 -6.26 -2.41 28.28
C THR A 187 -5.78 -1.02 27.85
N ARG A 188 -4.50 -0.69 28.06
CA ARG A 188 -3.92 0.59 27.61
C ARG A 188 -3.86 0.67 26.10
N LEU A 189 -3.45 -0.42 25.44
CA LEU A 189 -3.37 -0.49 23.98
C LEU A 189 -4.74 -0.39 23.33
N GLN A 190 -5.77 -1.04 23.89
CA GLN A 190 -7.16 -0.90 23.45
C GLN A 190 -7.67 0.53 23.65
N ALA A 191 -7.35 1.15 24.80
CA ALA A 191 -7.72 2.53 25.06
C ALA A 191 -7.10 3.49 24.02
N MET A 192 -5.85 3.29 23.63
CA MET A 192 -5.21 4.09 22.58
C MET A 192 -5.93 4.00 21.24
N GLN A 193 -6.38 2.80 20.83
CA GLN A 193 -7.16 2.63 19.60
C GLN A 193 -8.48 3.40 19.67
N ARG A 194 -9.19 3.30 20.81
CA ARG A 194 -10.42 4.07 21.03
C ARG A 194 -10.17 5.58 21.01
N MET A 195 -9.11 6.05 21.67
CA MET A 195 -8.72 7.46 21.70
C MET A 195 -8.46 8.02 20.30
N VAL A 196 -7.87 7.24 19.38
CA VAL A 196 -7.71 7.66 17.97
C VAL A 196 -9.07 7.86 17.30
N GLN A 197 -10.02 6.95 17.50
CA GLN A 197 -11.38 7.08 16.96
C GLN A 197 -12.11 8.29 17.56
N GLU A 198 -11.88 8.57 18.83
CA GLU A 198 -12.42 9.71 19.57
C GLU A 198 -11.63 11.02 19.32
N LYS A 199 -10.63 11.00 18.42
CA LYS A 199 -9.73 12.13 18.08
C LYS A 199 -8.96 12.70 19.28
N GLN A 200 -8.75 11.91 20.32
CA GLN A 200 -7.99 12.26 21.53
C GLN A 200 -6.48 12.04 21.33
N PHE A 201 -5.91 12.65 20.29
CA PHE A 201 -4.54 12.36 19.84
C PHE A 201 -3.47 12.63 20.90
N ALA A 202 -3.63 13.66 21.74
CA ALA A 202 -2.70 13.97 22.81
C ALA A 202 -2.63 12.87 23.87
N GLU A 203 -3.77 12.27 24.22
CA GLU A 203 -3.81 11.16 25.17
C GLU A 203 -3.27 9.86 24.56
N VAL A 204 -3.37 9.67 23.23
CA VAL A 204 -2.70 8.56 22.53
C VAL A 204 -1.19 8.65 22.70
N VAL A 205 -0.60 9.81 22.42
CA VAL A 205 0.85 10.04 22.55
C VAL A 205 1.31 9.82 24.00
N LYS A 206 0.62 10.43 24.97
CA LYS A 206 0.92 10.27 26.39
C LYS A 206 0.79 8.83 26.87
N THR A 207 -0.25 8.11 26.43
CA THR A 207 -0.44 6.69 26.78
C THR A 207 0.66 5.83 26.16
N PHE A 208 1.05 6.11 24.90
CA PHE A 208 2.16 5.44 24.24
C PHE A 208 3.48 5.63 24.99
N GLU A 209 3.79 6.85 25.43
CA GLU A 209 5.03 7.15 26.17
C GLU A 209 5.12 6.39 27.50
N ALA A 210 3.99 6.09 28.13
CA ALA A 210 3.91 5.31 29.36
C ALA A 210 4.04 3.79 29.15
N LEU A 211 4.14 3.32 27.89
CA LEU A 211 4.35 1.90 27.60
C LEU A 211 5.81 1.47 27.85
N PRO A 212 6.03 0.19 28.21
CA PRO A 212 7.38 -0.37 28.28
C PRO A 212 8.10 -0.27 26.92
N LYS A 213 9.44 -0.22 26.96
CA LYS A 213 10.29 -0.04 25.77
C LYS A 213 9.99 -1.04 24.66
N SER A 214 9.73 -2.30 25.01
CA SER A 214 9.36 -3.37 24.07
C SER A 214 8.16 -3.01 23.21
N LEU A 215 7.11 -2.44 23.80
CA LEU A 215 5.91 -2.00 23.10
C LEU A 215 6.12 -0.67 22.37
N ARG A 216 6.89 0.26 22.94
CA ARG A 216 7.27 1.49 22.23
C ARG A 216 8.14 1.24 21.00
N GLN A 217 8.75 0.06 20.89
CA GLN A 217 9.49 -0.37 19.72
C GLN A 217 8.71 -1.36 18.85
N THR A 218 7.43 -1.63 19.15
CA THR A 218 6.59 -2.55 18.37
C THR A 218 5.86 -1.77 17.28
N LYS A 219 6.09 -2.17 16.01
CA LYS A 219 5.75 -1.37 14.83
C LYS A 219 4.30 -0.85 14.75
N PRO A 220 3.24 -1.66 14.99
CA PRO A 220 1.86 -1.17 14.95
C PRO A 220 1.58 -0.05 15.94
N PHE A 221 2.24 -0.06 17.11
CA PHE A 221 2.05 0.97 18.13
C PHE A 221 2.83 2.24 17.81
N LEU A 222 4.02 2.10 17.19
CA LEU A 222 4.74 3.23 16.61
C LEU A 222 3.93 3.91 15.50
N LEU A 223 3.29 3.14 14.61
CA LEU A 223 2.40 3.67 13.58
C LEU A 223 1.21 4.40 14.19
N LEU A 224 0.56 3.81 15.19
CA LEU A 224 -0.56 4.44 15.87
C LEU A 224 -0.18 5.78 16.51
N ARG A 225 0.99 5.85 17.16
CA ARG A 225 1.54 7.10 17.70
C ARG A 225 1.89 8.08 16.60
N LEU A 226 2.50 7.64 15.50
CA LEU A 226 2.84 8.49 14.36
C LEU A 226 1.59 9.15 13.76
N THR A 227 0.52 8.37 13.54
CA THR A 227 -0.78 8.90 13.07
C THR A 227 -1.34 9.94 14.03
N ALA A 228 -1.34 9.67 15.33
CA ALA A 228 -1.82 10.62 16.33
C ALA A 228 -0.96 11.89 16.40
N ALA A 229 0.37 11.74 16.37
CA ALA A 229 1.31 12.85 16.41
C ALA A 229 1.14 13.79 15.20
N GLY A 230 0.88 13.24 14.01
CA GLY A 230 0.61 14.02 12.80
C GLY A 230 -0.66 14.88 12.86
N GLN A 231 -1.56 14.59 13.80
CA GLN A 231 -2.78 15.36 14.05
C GLN A 231 -2.62 16.40 15.17
N LEU A 232 -1.48 16.42 15.86
CA LEU A 232 -1.20 17.35 16.97
C LEU A 232 -0.37 18.54 16.51
N ASP A 233 0.92 18.32 16.29
CA ASP A 233 1.88 19.33 15.90
C ASP A 233 3.11 18.73 15.22
N GLU A 234 3.89 19.60 14.60
CA GLU A 234 5.08 19.22 13.84
C GLU A 234 6.19 18.59 14.70
N ALA A 235 6.36 19.07 15.94
CA ALA A 235 7.46 18.64 16.80
C ALA A 235 7.25 17.20 17.28
N GLU A 236 6.05 16.87 17.72
CA GLU A 236 5.71 15.51 18.14
C GLU A 236 5.71 14.55 16.94
N TYR A 237 5.27 15.01 15.76
CA TYR A 237 5.36 14.23 14.54
C TYR A 237 6.81 13.91 14.15
N GLN A 238 7.74 14.88 14.25
CA GLN A 238 9.16 14.62 14.00
C GLN A 238 9.77 13.61 14.96
N LYS A 239 9.44 13.74 16.23
CA LYS A 239 9.89 12.80 17.26
C LYS A 239 9.37 11.40 16.98
N ALA A 240 8.10 11.26 16.57
CA ALA A 240 7.52 9.97 16.21
C ALA A 240 8.20 9.33 14.99
N ILE A 241 8.51 10.11 13.95
CA ILE A 241 9.28 9.62 12.78
C ILE A 241 10.67 9.15 13.22
N ALA A 242 11.42 9.97 13.95
CA ALA A 242 12.78 9.64 14.37
C ALA A 242 12.85 8.38 15.26
N ASP A 243 11.88 8.22 16.17
CA ASP A 243 11.76 7.02 17.00
C ASP A 243 11.47 5.77 16.15
N PHE A 244 10.65 5.92 15.10
CA PHE A 244 10.38 4.84 14.16
C PHE A 244 11.62 4.47 13.34
N GLU A 245 12.29 5.45 12.72
CA GLU A 245 13.51 5.23 11.93
C GLU A 245 14.59 4.52 12.75
N THR A 246 14.71 4.88 14.03
CA THR A 246 15.64 4.26 14.97
C THR A 246 15.27 2.80 15.26
N ALA A 247 13.98 2.49 15.42
CA ALA A 247 13.52 1.14 15.70
C ALA A 247 13.55 0.22 14.46
N TYR A 248 13.26 0.77 13.28
CA TYR A 248 13.11 0.03 12.04
C TYR A 248 13.76 0.77 10.86
N PRO A 249 15.10 0.78 10.78
CA PRO A 249 15.81 1.45 9.70
C PRO A 249 15.44 0.82 8.35
N ASN A 250 15.08 1.66 7.37
CA ASN A 250 14.70 1.27 6.00
C ASN A 250 13.41 0.44 5.89
N ASP A 251 12.49 0.58 6.85
CA ASP A 251 11.20 -0.09 6.76
C ASP A 251 10.27 0.62 5.76
N PRO A 252 9.75 -0.11 4.75
CA PRO A 252 8.98 0.52 3.68
C PRO A 252 7.62 1.04 4.15
N SER A 253 7.07 0.53 5.25
CA SER A 253 5.84 1.06 5.84
C SER A 253 6.02 2.48 6.34
N LEU A 254 7.18 2.78 6.92
CA LEU A 254 7.50 4.14 7.36
C LEU A 254 7.63 5.09 6.17
N ASP A 255 8.33 4.65 5.12
CA ASP A 255 8.51 5.44 3.92
C ASP A 255 7.15 5.84 3.33
N LEU A 256 6.21 4.90 3.24
CA LEU A 256 4.86 5.18 2.74
C LEU A 256 4.10 6.19 3.61
N ILE A 257 4.12 6.00 4.93
CA ILE A 257 3.26 6.74 5.87
C ILE A 257 3.81 8.13 6.20
N SER A 258 5.12 8.36 6.00
CA SER A 258 5.76 9.62 6.38
C SER A 258 5.97 10.58 5.20
N ILE A 259 5.71 10.14 3.95
CA ILE A 259 5.82 11.00 2.77
C ILE A 259 4.97 12.26 2.92
N ASP A 260 3.70 12.14 3.30
CA ASP A 260 2.79 13.29 3.38
C ASP A 260 3.27 14.33 4.39
N GLY A 261 3.72 13.87 5.57
CA GLY A 261 4.19 14.78 6.59
C GLY A 261 5.54 15.43 6.27
N HIS A 262 6.44 14.78 5.52
CA HIS A 262 7.64 15.46 4.98
C HIS A 262 7.30 16.40 3.82
N MET A 263 6.30 16.06 2.99
CA MET A 263 5.78 16.90 1.91
C MET A 263 5.20 18.21 2.46
N MET A 264 4.36 18.15 3.50
CA MET A 264 3.78 19.35 4.15
C MET A 264 4.84 20.33 4.66
N ARG A 265 6.00 19.80 5.08
CA ARG A 265 7.16 20.58 5.56
C ARG A 265 8.13 20.98 4.46
N LYS A 266 7.84 20.63 3.22
CA LYS A 266 8.67 20.91 2.04
C LYS A 266 10.07 20.30 2.11
N ASP A 267 10.23 19.21 2.87
CA ASP A 267 11.48 18.44 2.93
C ASP A 267 11.59 17.50 1.72
N TYR A 268 11.60 18.09 0.54
CA TYR A 268 11.56 17.37 -0.74
C TYR A 268 12.74 16.42 -0.92
N ALA A 269 13.91 16.76 -0.35
CA ALA A 269 15.11 15.93 -0.46
C ALA A 269 14.93 14.60 0.28
N THR A 270 14.33 14.62 1.48
CA THR A 270 14.01 13.40 2.22
C THR A 270 12.90 12.63 1.53
N VAL A 271 11.82 13.30 1.09
CA VAL A 271 10.73 12.64 0.35
C VAL A 271 11.26 11.89 -0.87
N MET A 272 12.12 12.50 -1.69
CA MET A 272 12.69 11.83 -2.86
C MET A 272 13.46 10.56 -2.49
N LYS A 273 14.24 10.57 -1.40
CA LYS A 273 14.96 9.37 -0.91
C LYS A 273 13.99 8.28 -0.43
N MET A 274 12.91 8.66 0.25
CA MET A 274 11.86 7.71 0.69
C MET A 274 11.17 7.07 -0.52
N VAL A 275 10.80 7.89 -1.51
CA VAL A 275 10.21 7.40 -2.76
C VAL A 275 11.17 6.48 -3.51
N ASP A 276 12.47 6.79 -3.54
CA ASP A 276 13.48 5.92 -4.15
C ASP A 276 13.62 4.56 -3.43
N ARG A 277 13.61 4.55 -2.09
CA ARG A 277 13.62 3.30 -1.29
C ARG A 277 12.37 2.47 -1.52
N LEU A 278 11.20 3.09 -1.56
CA LEU A 278 9.95 2.41 -1.92
C LEU A 278 10.04 1.82 -3.33
N ASP A 279 10.53 2.58 -4.30
CA ASP A 279 10.59 2.15 -5.70
C ASP A 279 11.49 0.93 -5.90
N GLN A 280 12.57 0.82 -5.15
CA GLN A 280 13.41 -0.38 -5.15
C GLN A 280 12.67 -1.63 -4.66
N ARG A 281 11.68 -1.48 -3.78
CA ARG A 281 10.89 -2.59 -3.19
C ARG A 281 9.69 -2.95 -4.07
N VAL A 282 8.90 -1.94 -4.44
CA VAL A 282 7.59 -2.13 -5.10
C VAL A 282 7.65 -1.98 -6.62
N ASN A 283 8.59 -1.19 -7.14
CA ASN A 283 8.76 -0.87 -8.57
C ASN A 283 7.45 -0.46 -9.26
N ASP A 284 6.78 0.52 -8.68
CA ASP A 284 5.42 0.92 -9.02
C ASP A 284 5.43 2.22 -9.86
N PRO A 285 4.80 2.24 -11.05
CA PRO A 285 4.63 3.46 -11.83
C PRO A 285 4.03 4.65 -11.06
N TYR A 286 3.20 4.41 -10.05
CA TYR A 286 2.66 5.46 -9.16
C TYR A 286 3.77 6.26 -8.45
N LEU A 287 4.94 5.68 -8.21
CA LEU A 287 6.05 6.42 -7.60
C LEU A 287 6.65 7.48 -8.54
N GLN A 288 6.36 7.44 -9.84
CA GLN A 288 6.64 8.56 -10.74
C GLN A 288 5.61 9.69 -10.54
N TYR A 289 4.35 9.36 -10.27
CA TYR A 289 3.36 10.36 -9.87
C TYR A 289 3.80 11.07 -8.57
N LEU A 290 4.25 10.34 -7.55
CA LEU A 290 4.76 10.96 -6.32
C LEU A 290 5.96 11.88 -6.57
N ARG A 291 6.95 11.45 -7.37
CA ARG A 291 8.08 12.34 -7.75
C ARG A 291 7.61 13.58 -8.51
N GLY A 292 6.60 13.43 -9.37
CA GLY A 292 5.95 14.54 -10.05
C GLY A 292 5.32 15.53 -9.07
N SER A 293 4.56 15.04 -8.09
CA SER A 293 3.92 15.84 -7.04
C SER A 293 4.96 16.57 -6.18
N VAL A 294 6.07 15.91 -5.82
CA VAL A 294 7.21 16.55 -5.13
C VAL A 294 7.76 17.72 -5.94
N MET A 295 8.04 17.51 -7.23
CA MET A 295 8.60 18.56 -8.08
C MET A 295 7.59 19.69 -8.31
N LEU A 296 6.30 19.37 -8.41
CA LEU A 296 5.25 20.36 -8.60
C LEU A 296 5.12 21.27 -7.38
N ASP A 297 5.10 20.68 -6.17
CA ASP A 297 5.04 21.45 -4.92
C ASP A 297 6.30 22.29 -4.69
N LYS A 298 7.47 21.77 -5.09
CA LYS A 298 8.74 22.52 -5.13
C LYS A 298 8.74 23.68 -6.15
N GLY A 299 7.77 23.73 -7.06
CA GLY A 299 7.67 24.73 -8.12
C GLY A 299 8.44 24.40 -9.40
N ASP A 300 9.09 23.24 -9.49
CA ASP A 300 9.73 22.75 -10.72
C ASP A 300 8.71 22.04 -11.61
N ARG A 301 7.84 22.86 -12.23
CA ARG A 301 6.77 22.38 -13.12
C ARG A 301 7.30 21.57 -14.29
N LYS A 302 8.49 21.90 -14.83
CA LYS A 302 9.07 21.19 -15.97
C LYS A 302 9.46 19.77 -15.58
N ALA A 303 10.15 19.59 -14.46
CA ALA A 303 10.48 18.27 -13.93
C ALA A 303 9.21 17.49 -13.59
N ALA A 304 8.23 18.14 -12.95
CA ALA A 304 6.96 17.52 -12.59
C ALA A 304 6.24 16.91 -13.81
N ILE A 305 6.09 17.67 -14.89
CA ILE A 305 5.48 17.18 -16.15
C ILE A 305 6.25 15.97 -16.70
N GLY A 306 7.58 15.96 -16.61
CA GLY A 306 8.39 14.82 -17.02
C GLY A 306 8.05 13.55 -16.25
N TYR A 307 7.92 13.65 -14.93
CA TYR A 307 7.54 12.54 -14.05
C TYR A 307 6.11 12.05 -14.28
N PHE A 308 5.12 12.95 -14.39
CA PHE A 308 3.74 12.54 -14.69
C PHE A 308 3.61 11.86 -16.05
N LYS A 309 4.35 12.33 -17.08
CA LYS A 309 4.44 11.64 -18.37
C LYS A 309 5.06 10.25 -18.25
N ALA A 310 6.09 10.08 -17.43
CA ALA A 310 6.70 8.78 -17.19
C ALA A 310 5.73 7.83 -16.46
N ALA A 311 4.92 8.34 -15.53
CA ALA A 311 3.86 7.60 -14.86
C ALA A 311 2.83 7.06 -15.88
N VAL A 312 2.26 7.96 -16.71
CA VAL A 312 1.28 7.58 -17.76
C VAL A 312 1.89 6.63 -18.80
N ALA A 313 3.16 6.81 -19.17
CA ALA A 313 3.81 5.94 -20.14
C ALA A 313 3.99 4.50 -19.63
N ARG A 314 4.27 4.33 -18.33
CA ARG A 314 4.40 3.02 -17.68
C ARG A 314 3.05 2.44 -17.28
N GLU A 315 2.08 3.30 -16.98
CA GLU A 315 0.75 2.94 -16.57
C GLU A 315 -0.30 3.88 -17.20
N PRO A 316 -0.75 3.58 -18.45
CA PRO A 316 -1.74 4.41 -19.13
C PRO A 316 -3.07 4.51 -18.38
N THR A 317 -3.41 3.53 -17.54
CA THR A 317 -4.65 3.52 -16.75
C THR A 317 -4.57 4.37 -15.46
N LEU A 318 -3.42 4.97 -15.13
CA LEU A 318 -3.26 5.78 -13.91
C LEU A 318 -3.92 7.17 -14.08
N ALA A 319 -5.23 7.24 -13.82
CA ALA A 319 -6.05 8.44 -14.02
C ALA A 319 -5.51 9.69 -13.29
N LEU A 320 -4.98 9.55 -12.07
CA LEU A 320 -4.42 10.68 -11.31
C LEU A 320 -3.33 11.44 -12.08
N ALA A 321 -2.44 10.73 -12.79
CA ALA A 321 -1.37 11.38 -13.55
C ALA A 321 -1.91 12.09 -14.80
N HIS A 322 -2.96 11.55 -15.44
CA HIS A 322 -3.65 12.24 -16.53
C HIS A 322 -4.32 13.52 -16.05
N TRP A 323 -5.04 13.47 -14.93
CA TRP A 323 -5.72 14.65 -14.39
C TRP A 323 -4.76 15.78 -14.06
N VAL A 324 -3.60 15.47 -13.47
CA VAL A 324 -2.57 16.49 -13.23
C VAL A 324 -2.04 17.07 -14.54
N LEU A 325 -1.78 16.25 -15.57
CA LEU A 325 -1.33 16.74 -16.87
C LEU A 325 -2.38 17.63 -17.57
N ILE A 326 -3.66 17.26 -17.48
CA ILE A 326 -4.78 18.08 -17.97
C ILE A 326 -4.80 19.42 -17.25
N GLY A 327 -4.83 19.42 -15.91
CA GLY A 327 -4.86 20.63 -15.09
C GLY A 327 -3.67 21.56 -15.37
N LEU A 328 -2.46 21.04 -15.45
CA LEU A 328 -1.27 21.83 -15.78
C LEU A 328 -1.35 22.43 -17.19
N SER A 329 -1.81 21.66 -18.18
CA SER A 329 -1.97 22.17 -19.56
C SER A 329 -3.03 23.27 -19.67
N LEU A 330 -4.12 23.17 -18.90
CA LEU A 330 -5.18 24.18 -18.82
C LEU A 330 -4.64 25.49 -18.24
N GLN A 331 -3.92 25.40 -17.11
CA GLN A 331 -3.29 26.55 -16.46
C GLN A 331 -2.31 27.27 -17.40
N ASP A 332 -1.51 26.50 -18.15
CA ASP A 332 -0.54 27.04 -19.12
C ASP A 332 -1.17 27.45 -20.47
N LYS A 333 -2.49 27.30 -20.62
CA LYS A 333 -3.23 27.54 -21.87
C LYS A 333 -2.67 26.75 -23.06
N GLN A 334 -2.07 25.59 -22.80
CA GLN A 334 -1.56 24.67 -23.81
C GLN A 334 -2.69 23.79 -24.34
N PHE A 335 -3.70 24.40 -24.98
CA PHE A 335 -4.95 23.71 -25.33
C PHE A 335 -4.79 22.54 -26.29
N LYS A 336 -3.72 22.52 -27.12
CA LYS A 336 -3.37 21.34 -27.92
C LYS A 336 -2.97 20.15 -27.06
N ASP A 337 -2.21 20.40 -26.00
CA ASP A 337 -1.84 19.37 -25.04
C ASP A 337 -3.03 18.96 -24.19
N THR A 338 -3.89 19.91 -23.78
CA THR A 338 -5.17 19.60 -23.12
C THR A 338 -6.00 18.62 -23.93
N VAL A 339 -6.21 18.87 -25.22
CA VAL A 339 -6.91 17.94 -26.12
C VAL A 339 -6.25 16.57 -26.14
N ARG A 340 -4.91 16.52 -26.22
CA ARG A 340 -4.17 15.25 -26.23
C ARG A 340 -4.36 14.47 -24.93
N TYR A 341 -4.34 15.14 -23.78
CA TYR A 341 -4.51 14.48 -22.48
C TYR A 341 -5.96 14.07 -22.21
N LEU A 342 -6.95 14.87 -22.63
CA LEU A 342 -8.37 14.47 -22.60
C LEU A 342 -8.62 13.25 -23.49
N ASP A 343 -8.06 13.22 -24.71
CA ASP A 343 -8.14 12.04 -25.58
C ASP A 343 -7.43 10.81 -24.99
N ALA A 344 -6.39 11.00 -24.18
CA ALA A 344 -5.66 9.91 -23.55
C ALA A 344 -6.41 9.33 -22.35
N ILE A 345 -6.93 10.17 -21.45
CA ILE A 345 -7.66 9.70 -20.28
C ILE A 345 -8.94 8.96 -20.67
N GLU A 346 -9.69 9.44 -21.67
CA GLU A 346 -10.88 8.75 -22.19
C GLU A 346 -10.55 7.40 -22.85
N ARG A 347 -9.38 7.28 -23.47
CA ARG A 347 -8.98 6.05 -24.18
C ARG A 347 -8.42 5.02 -23.22
N ASP A 348 -7.60 5.45 -22.27
CA ASP A 348 -6.75 4.56 -21.48
C ASP A 348 -7.33 4.22 -20.11
N THR A 349 -8.38 4.92 -19.67
CA THR A 349 -8.98 4.75 -18.34
C THR A 349 -10.49 4.50 -18.44
N SER A 350 -11.14 4.20 -17.32
CA SER A 350 -12.61 4.10 -17.20
C SER A 350 -13.29 5.45 -16.91
N VAL A 351 -12.55 6.56 -16.94
CA VAL A 351 -13.09 7.89 -16.66
C VAL A 351 -14.06 8.32 -17.76
N GLU A 352 -15.27 8.65 -17.35
CA GLU A 352 -16.24 9.35 -18.20
C GLU A 352 -16.07 10.87 -18.05
N LEU A 353 -15.65 11.56 -19.10
CA LEU A 353 -15.55 13.01 -19.05
C LEU A 353 -16.95 13.64 -19.07
N ALA A 354 -17.23 14.40 -18.02
CA ALA A 354 -18.41 15.27 -17.89
C ALA A 354 -18.46 16.36 -18.97
N ASP A 355 -19.56 17.11 -19.01
CA ASP A 355 -19.64 18.32 -19.83
C ASP A 355 -18.70 19.40 -19.27
N LEU A 356 -17.75 19.82 -20.10
CA LEU A 356 -16.72 20.78 -19.73
C LEU A 356 -17.22 22.24 -19.78
N GLU A 357 -18.35 22.54 -20.44
CA GLU A 357 -18.80 23.93 -20.67
C GLU A 357 -19.25 24.66 -19.40
N GLY A 358 -19.60 23.93 -18.34
CA GLY A 358 -19.98 24.46 -17.04
C GLY A 358 -18.85 24.53 -16.00
N LEU A 359 -17.65 24.03 -16.33
CA LEU A 359 -16.56 23.90 -15.38
C LEU A 359 -15.61 25.09 -15.46
N GLU A 360 -15.44 25.81 -14.34
CA GLU A 360 -14.63 27.05 -14.28
C GLU A 360 -13.18 26.82 -14.75
N GLU A 361 -12.57 25.72 -14.33
CA GLU A 361 -11.20 25.33 -14.70
C GLU A 361 -11.01 25.11 -16.22
N TYR A 362 -12.10 24.84 -16.96
CA TYR A 362 -12.09 24.68 -18.42
C TYR A 362 -12.56 25.93 -19.18
N ALA A 363 -12.97 27.01 -18.51
CA ALA A 363 -13.61 28.16 -19.15
C ALA A 363 -12.76 28.82 -20.26
N GLY A 364 -11.44 28.82 -20.10
CA GLY A 364 -10.50 29.28 -21.13
C GLY A 364 -10.42 28.32 -22.32
N PHE A 365 -10.36 27.02 -22.04
CA PHE A 365 -10.28 25.97 -23.04
C PHE A 365 -11.56 25.86 -23.87
N VAL A 366 -12.74 25.93 -23.25
CA VAL A 366 -14.04 25.83 -23.93
C VAL A 366 -14.23 26.92 -25.02
N LYS A 367 -13.60 28.08 -24.84
CA LYS A 367 -13.64 29.18 -25.82
C LYS A 367 -12.66 29.00 -26.98
N SER A 368 -11.71 28.06 -26.88
CA SER A 368 -10.63 27.84 -27.84
C SER A 368 -11.10 27.14 -29.13
N PRO A 369 -10.39 27.33 -30.26
CA PRO A 369 -10.63 26.55 -31.46
C PRO A 369 -10.32 25.05 -31.25
N GLU A 370 -9.35 24.71 -30.39
CA GLU A 370 -9.00 23.34 -30.03
C GLU A 370 -10.18 22.60 -29.41
N TYR A 371 -10.89 23.21 -28.46
CA TYR A 371 -12.07 22.61 -27.85
C TYR A 371 -13.19 22.40 -28.86
N LYS A 372 -13.49 23.40 -29.72
CA LYS A 372 -14.52 23.27 -30.75
C LYS A 372 -14.25 22.08 -31.68
N ALA A 373 -12.98 21.92 -32.10
CA ALA A 373 -12.57 20.79 -32.91
C ALA A 373 -12.68 19.46 -32.16
N TRP A 374 -12.22 19.42 -30.91
CA TRP A 374 -12.30 18.24 -30.05
C TRP A 374 -13.74 17.81 -29.76
N LYS A 375 -14.63 18.73 -29.39
CA LYS A 375 -16.05 18.46 -29.11
C LYS A 375 -16.74 17.81 -30.32
N LYS A 376 -16.50 18.35 -31.53
CA LYS A 376 -17.04 17.78 -32.78
C LYS A 376 -16.51 16.36 -33.03
N LYS A 377 -15.19 16.14 -32.86
CA LYS A 377 -14.56 14.82 -33.02
C LYS A 377 -15.09 13.82 -32.00
N ARG A 378 -15.18 14.21 -30.73
CA ARG A 378 -15.67 13.39 -29.62
C ARG A 378 -17.13 12.98 -29.83
N ALA A 379 -18.00 13.90 -30.21
CA ALA A 379 -19.40 13.59 -30.53
C ALA A 379 -19.52 12.54 -31.65
N GLY A 380 -18.71 12.65 -32.70
CA GLY A 380 -18.64 11.65 -33.76
C GLY A 380 -18.18 10.28 -33.26
N ARG A 381 -17.20 10.22 -32.34
CA ARG A 381 -16.78 8.95 -31.71
C ARG A 381 -17.91 8.33 -30.88
N MET A 382 -18.59 9.13 -30.06
CA MET A 382 -19.67 8.66 -29.19
C MET A 382 -20.89 8.14 -29.99
N GLN A 383 -21.18 8.72 -31.15
CA GLN A 383 -22.24 8.25 -32.05
C GLN A 383 -21.86 6.97 -32.82
N ALA A 384 -20.57 6.75 -33.06
CA ALA A 384 -20.07 5.58 -33.77
C ALA A 384 -19.76 4.38 -32.84
N ALA A 385 -19.77 4.59 -31.52
CA ALA A 385 -19.63 3.51 -30.56
C ALA A 385 -20.89 2.62 -30.63
N PRO A 386 -20.76 1.28 -30.76
CA PRO A 386 -21.91 0.40 -30.73
C PRO A 386 -22.67 0.61 -29.42
N ALA A 387 -24.01 0.65 -29.49
CA ALA A 387 -24.84 0.64 -28.29
C ALA A 387 -24.42 -0.56 -27.44
N VAL A 388 -23.94 -0.30 -26.22
CA VAL A 388 -23.61 -1.36 -25.28
C VAL A 388 -24.91 -2.13 -25.00
N PRO A 389 -24.97 -3.44 -25.26
CA PRO A 389 -26.18 -4.24 -25.04
C PRO A 389 -26.56 -4.35 -23.57
#